data_AF-A0A1Y2U4R1-F1
#
_entry.id   AF-A0A1Y2U4R1-F1
#
_cell.length_a   1.000
_cell.length_b   1.000
_cell.length_c   1.000
_cell.angle_alpha   90.00
_cell.angle_beta   90.00
_cell.angle_gamma   90.00
#
_symmetry.space_group_name_H-M   'P 1'
#
loop_
_entity.id
_entity.type
_entity.pdbx_description
1 polymer ?
#
loop_
_entity_poly.entity_id
_entity_poly.type
_entity_poly.pdbx_seq_one_letter_code
_entity_poly.pdbx_strand_id
1 'polypeptide(L)'
;MPVMVRADRPQLEPERDRNGKNVKHFTFPKYAPVEDYENVHLHRNAYKPRDLLNHAVIGFHNRGNEDLRKNQAAAYKGFTSRFKARKRAYGGNVTTIATLAGFQDDIRYFFDQLDEFFFFRLLEPHVKINSGIEIVGEDPLKIDGRIEGETLPVKARDRSYIQININIGSGGEFHKLDAIVGQLMHEMVHAYFLLFACDCPKCSKDVLNTVGVKDDSHGPLFLMLHRLILSNMRTWGESERHGSPLANLLSDDCPEKCISKSASRRAKEAMEKMSPIESTTLNKFRLHNINTPLITFSKNRNRVVVNPSLIERQLDSSEEEGEQTEVSDSDTEDPGYTEDDDEDYTDNDPEYR
;
A
#
# COMPACT_ATOMS: atom_id res chain seq x y z
N MET A 1 24.49 -5.13 -27.08
CA MET A 1 24.78 -3.82 -26.49
C MET A 1 23.47 -3.21 -26.02
N PRO A 2 23.22 -3.04 -24.72
CA PRO A 2 21.98 -2.44 -24.26
C PRO A 2 22.04 -0.92 -24.48
N VAL A 3 20.97 -0.40 -25.06
CA VAL A 3 20.79 1.02 -25.41
C VAL A 3 20.73 1.83 -24.11
N MET A 4 21.75 2.66 -23.90
CA MET A 4 21.69 3.80 -22.98
C MET A 4 20.54 4.69 -23.41
N VAL A 5 19.46 4.75 -22.62
CA VAL A 5 18.46 5.80 -22.76
C VAL A 5 19.02 7.02 -22.03
N ARG A 6 19.62 7.94 -22.80
CA ARG A 6 20.05 9.27 -22.35
C ARG A 6 18.91 10.02 -21.67
N ALA A 7 19.29 10.82 -20.68
CA ALA A 7 18.47 11.70 -19.83
C ALA A 7 17.77 12.89 -20.57
N ASP A 8 17.61 12.83 -21.89
CA ASP A 8 17.10 13.95 -22.71
C ASP A 8 15.70 13.70 -23.30
N ARG A 9 14.99 12.66 -22.88
CA ARG A 9 13.56 12.55 -23.23
C ARG A 9 12.77 13.46 -22.29
N PRO A 10 11.95 14.39 -22.80
CA PRO A 10 10.95 15.06 -21.97
C PRO A 10 10.19 13.99 -21.21
N GLN A 11 10.22 14.07 -19.88
CA GLN A 11 9.40 13.21 -19.04
C GLN A 11 7.95 13.43 -19.48
N LEU A 12 7.35 12.42 -20.11
CA LEU A 12 5.98 12.51 -20.61
C LEU A 12 5.07 12.71 -19.40
N GLU A 13 4.40 13.85 -19.31
CA GLU A 13 3.42 14.06 -18.25
C GLU A 13 2.27 13.05 -18.39
N PRO A 14 1.70 12.54 -17.28
CA PRO A 14 0.55 11.66 -17.33
C PRO A 14 -0.63 12.33 -18.04
N GLU A 15 -1.26 11.61 -18.96
CA GLU A 15 -2.47 12.05 -19.64
C GLU A 15 -3.61 12.18 -18.61
N ARG A 16 -4.16 13.39 -18.46
CA ARG A 16 -5.24 13.68 -17.50
C ARG A 16 -6.56 13.92 -18.21
N ASP A 17 -7.65 13.43 -17.62
CA ASP A 17 -9.00 13.76 -18.04
C ASP A 17 -9.41 15.17 -17.57
N ARG A 18 -10.63 15.59 -17.94
CA ARG A 18 -11.21 16.88 -17.55
C ARG A 18 -11.32 17.12 -16.04
N ASN A 19 -11.25 16.06 -15.23
CA ASN A 19 -11.30 16.12 -13.77
C ASN A 19 -9.90 16.02 -13.14
N GLY A 20 -8.84 16.04 -13.96
CA GLY A 20 -7.46 15.87 -13.51
C GLY A 20 -7.09 14.43 -13.12
N LYS A 21 -7.93 13.44 -13.45
CA LYS A 21 -7.67 12.03 -13.19
C LYS A 21 -6.81 11.41 -14.28
N ASN A 22 -5.96 10.47 -13.91
CA ASN A 22 -5.13 9.78 -14.90
C ASN A 22 -6.00 8.98 -15.89
N VAL A 23 -5.70 9.06 -17.19
CA VAL A 23 -6.44 8.31 -18.23
C VAL A 23 -5.86 6.90 -18.39
N LYS A 24 -4.53 6.75 -18.26
CA LYS A 24 -3.82 5.49 -18.47
C LYS A 24 -2.66 5.31 -17.50
N HIS A 25 -2.44 4.06 -17.10
CA HIS A 25 -1.26 3.70 -16.32
C HIS A 25 0.03 3.91 -17.12
N PHE A 26 1.04 4.41 -16.44
CA PHE A 26 2.41 4.36 -16.94
C PHE A 26 2.99 2.98 -16.69
N THR A 27 3.83 2.52 -17.61
CA THR A 27 4.63 1.33 -17.37
C THR A 27 5.66 1.65 -16.30
N PHE A 28 5.73 0.81 -15.27
CA PHE A 28 6.70 0.97 -14.21
C PHE A 28 8.13 0.80 -14.76
N PRO A 29 9.08 1.70 -14.43
CA PRO A 29 10.49 1.53 -14.83
C PRO A 29 11.04 0.18 -14.37
N LYS A 30 11.82 -0.50 -15.22
CA LYS A 30 12.48 -1.74 -14.78
C LYS A 30 13.49 -1.39 -13.67
N TYR A 31 13.26 -1.91 -12.47
CA TYR A 31 14.25 -1.81 -11.40
C TYR A 31 15.43 -2.73 -11.73
N ALA A 32 16.61 -2.16 -11.87
CA ALA A 32 17.86 -2.91 -11.87
C ALA A 32 18.66 -2.47 -10.64
N PRO A 33 19.02 -3.38 -9.73
CA PRO A 33 19.71 -3.02 -8.49
C PRO A 33 21.20 -2.66 -8.68
N VAL A 34 21.58 -2.19 -9.87
CA VAL A 34 22.97 -1.90 -10.24
C VAL A 34 23.21 -0.40 -10.29
N GLU A 35 24.47 0.01 -10.12
CA GLU A 35 24.92 1.42 -10.02
C GLU A 35 24.40 2.32 -11.16
N ASP A 36 24.07 1.77 -12.34
CA ASP A 36 23.54 2.55 -13.47
C ASP A 36 22.09 3.08 -13.30
N TYR A 37 21.39 2.72 -12.22
CA TYR A 37 19.98 3.12 -11.96
C TYR A 37 19.83 3.91 -10.65
N GLU A 38 20.80 4.77 -10.34
CA GLU A 38 20.81 5.57 -9.12
C GLU A 38 19.63 6.54 -8.98
N ASN A 39 19.03 6.98 -10.10
CA ASN A 39 17.99 8.01 -10.11
C ASN A 39 16.71 7.52 -10.79
N VAL A 40 15.93 6.70 -10.07
CA VAL A 40 14.56 6.40 -10.51
C VAL A 40 13.71 7.63 -10.19
N HIS A 41 13.07 8.18 -11.22
CA HIS A 41 12.05 9.22 -11.06
C HIS A 41 10.69 8.63 -11.44
N LEU A 42 9.70 8.86 -10.58
CA LEU A 42 8.33 8.39 -10.77
C LEU A 42 7.40 9.59 -10.98
N HIS A 43 6.52 9.48 -11.97
CA HIS A 43 5.43 10.43 -12.16
C HIS A 43 4.35 10.29 -11.08
N ARG A 44 3.82 11.42 -10.61
CA ARG A 44 2.77 11.42 -9.60
C ARG A 44 1.47 10.83 -10.15
N ASN A 45 0.76 10.07 -9.33
CA ASN A 45 -0.53 9.45 -9.63
C ASN A 45 -0.57 8.68 -10.98
N ALA A 46 0.50 7.96 -11.32
CA ALA A 46 0.66 7.37 -12.65
C ALA A 46 0.71 5.83 -12.66
N TYR A 47 1.02 5.19 -11.53
CA TYR A 47 1.38 3.78 -11.50
C TYR A 47 0.35 2.92 -10.78
N LYS A 48 0.18 1.67 -11.22
CA LYS A 48 -0.69 0.75 -10.48
C LYS A 48 -0.13 0.55 -9.07
N PRO A 49 -0.97 0.56 -8.01
CA PRO A 49 -0.54 0.30 -6.63
C PRO A 49 0.31 -0.97 -6.48
N ARG A 50 -0.03 -2.04 -7.22
CA ARG A 50 0.75 -3.28 -7.22
C ARG A 50 2.16 -3.10 -7.77
N ASP A 51 2.34 -2.32 -8.83
CA ASP A 51 3.68 -2.12 -9.41
C ASP A 51 4.56 -1.31 -8.47
N LEU A 52 3.98 -0.34 -7.75
CA LEU A 52 4.65 0.44 -6.70
C LEU A 52 5.13 -0.43 -5.54
N LEU A 53 4.26 -1.31 -5.02
CA LEU A 53 4.63 -2.30 -4.01
C LEU A 53 5.80 -3.16 -4.52
N ASN A 54 5.65 -3.73 -5.72
CA ASN A 54 6.64 -4.64 -6.29
C ASN A 54 8.00 -3.98 -6.40
N HIS A 55 8.04 -2.72 -6.83
CA HIS A 55 9.25 -1.94 -6.95
C HIS A 55 9.96 -1.74 -5.61
N ALA A 56 9.23 -1.23 -4.60
CA ALA A 56 9.79 -1.01 -3.27
C ALA A 56 10.35 -2.33 -2.71
N VAL A 57 9.55 -3.40 -2.77
CA VAL A 57 9.87 -4.69 -2.16
C VAL A 57 11.08 -5.38 -2.81
N ILE A 58 11.22 -5.34 -4.14
CA ILE A 58 12.41 -5.90 -4.84
C ILE A 58 13.70 -5.21 -4.36
N GLY A 59 13.61 -3.97 -3.88
CA GLY A 59 14.70 -3.17 -3.36
C GLY A 59 15.40 -3.71 -2.11
N PHE A 60 14.69 -4.45 -1.27
CA PHE A 60 15.19 -4.83 0.06
C PHE A 60 14.87 -6.27 0.49
N HIS A 61 13.86 -6.91 -0.09
CA HIS A 61 13.42 -8.21 0.39
C HIS A 61 14.45 -9.32 0.08
N ASN A 62 14.81 -10.11 1.11
CA ASN A 62 15.79 -11.19 1.04
C ASN A 62 17.15 -10.80 0.43
N ARG A 63 17.56 -9.54 0.62
CA ARG A 63 18.88 -9.05 0.21
C ARG A 63 19.85 -9.09 1.38
N GLY A 64 21.02 -9.68 1.15
CA GLY A 64 22.16 -9.56 2.06
C GLY A 64 22.82 -8.18 1.95
N ASN A 65 23.76 -7.87 2.83
CA ASN A 65 24.47 -6.59 2.80
C ASN A 65 25.24 -6.38 1.49
N GLU A 66 25.70 -7.47 0.89
CA GLU A 66 26.39 -7.56 -0.39
C GLU A 66 25.49 -7.24 -1.60
N ASP A 67 24.17 -7.42 -1.45
CA ASP A 67 23.18 -7.17 -2.52
C ASP A 67 22.56 -5.76 -2.44
N LEU A 68 22.92 -4.98 -1.41
CA LEU A 68 22.42 -3.62 -1.20
C LEU A 68 23.28 -2.61 -1.96
N ARG A 69 22.63 -1.55 -2.46
CA ARG A 69 23.36 -0.36 -2.96
C ARG A 69 24.15 0.28 -1.81
N LYS A 70 25.27 0.93 -2.12
CA LYS A 70 26.11 1.63 -1.12
C LYS A 70 25.30 2.60 -0.25
N ASN A 71 24.39 3.36 -0.85
CA ASN A 71 23.56 4.33 -0.12
C ASN A 71 22.51 3.65 0.76
N GLN A 72 21.87 2.57 0.30
CA GLN A 72 20.99 1.75 1.16
C GLN A 72 21.78 1.15 2.33
N ALA A 73 22.98 0.63 2.07
CA ALA A 73 23.84 0.07 3.10
C ALA A 73 24.25 1.13 4.14
N ALA A 74 24.55 2.36 3.70
CA ALA A 74 24.81 3.48 4.59
C ALA A 74 23.56 3.88 5.39
N ALA A 75 22.39 3.90 4.75
CA ALA A 75 21.13 4.32 5.35
C ALA A 75 20.70 3.44 6.53
N TYR A 76 20.69 2.11 6.35
CA TYR A 76 20.29 1.23 7.46
C TYR A 76 21.30 1.28 8.62
N LYS A 77 22.61 1.41 8.33
CA LYS A 77 23.66 1.54 9.36
C LYS A 77 23.51 2.85 10.13
N GLY A 78 23.31 3.95 9.42
CA GLY A 78 23.08 5.27 9.99
C GLY A 78 21.85 5.30 10.87
N PHE A 79 20.73 4.79 10.35
CA PHE A 79 19.48 4.61 11.09
C PHE A 79 19.72 3.84 12.39
N THR A 80 20.30 2.65 12.30
CA THR A 80 20.50 1.74 13.44
C THR A 80 21.39 2.38 14.50
N SER A 81 22.46 3.06 14.08
CA SER A 81 23.39 3.74 14.98
C SER A 81 22.70 4.86 15.75
N ARG A 82 22.00 5.78 15.05
CA ARG A 82 21.29 6.89 15.70
C ARG A 82 20.14 6.38 16.57
N PHE A 83 19.39 5.37 16.12
CA PHE A 83 18.33 4.76 16.90
C PHE A 83 18.85 4.21 18.24
N LYS A 84 19.91 3.41 18.23
CA LYS A 84 20.54 2.87 19.45
C LYS A 84 21.01 3.99 20.39
N ALA A 85 21.64 5.04 19.85
CA ALA A 85 22.14 6.16 20.62
C ALA A 85 21.03 6.99 21.28
N ARG A 86 19.89 7.15 20.59
CA ARG A 86 18.81 8.06 21.02
C ARG A 86 17.69 7.38 21.78
N LYS A 87 17.49 6.07 21.65
CA LYS A 87 16.37 5.31 22.25
C LYS A 87 16.12 5.61 23.73
N ARG A 88 17.17 5.75 24.55
CA ARG A 88 17.05 6.02 26.00
C ARG A 88 16.61 7.45 26.35
N ALA A 89 16.73 8.39 25.41
CA ALA A 89 16.33 9.79 25.62
C ALA A 89 14.82 10.02 25.40
N TYR A 90 14.12 9.07 24.78
CA TYR A 90 12.68 9.13 24.53
C TYR A 90 11.88 8.44 25.65
N GLY A 91 10.58 8.74 25.75
CA GLY A 91 9.71 8.16 26.78
C GLY A 91 9.74 8.88 28.13
N GLY A 92 10.32 10.08 28.21
CA GLY A 92 10.39 10.89 29.43
C GLY A 92 9.69 12.26 29.28
N ASN A 93 9.72 13.05 30.35
CA ASN A 93 9.06 14.36 30.41
C ASN A 93 9.72 15.39 29.47
N VAL A 94 8.90 16.30 28.96
CA VAL A 94 9.34 17.45 28.16
C VAL A 94 9.98 18.48 29.07
N THR A 95 11.31 18.55 29.09
CA THR A 95 12.03 19.44 30.01
C THR A 95 12.47 20.76 29.40
N THR A 96 12.71 20.84 28.08
CA THR A 96 13.18 22.07 27.40
C THR A 96 12.78 22.13 25.91
N ILE A 97 12.76 23.34 25.34
CA ILE A 97 12.60 23.59 23.89
C ILE A 97 13.76 22.99 23.08
N ALA A 98 14.98 23.00 23.63
CA ALA A 98 16.15 22.41 22.97
C ALA A 98 15.99 20.88 22.79
N THR A 99 15.37 20.21 23.77
CA THR A 99 15.03 18.79 23.67
C THR A 99 14.06 18.52 22.51
N LEU A 100 13.06 19.39 22.34
CA LEU A 100 12.08 19.29 21.26
C LEU A 100 12.73 19.41 19.87
N ALA A 101 13.58 20.43 19.66
CA ALA A 101 14.29 20.61 18.39
C ALA A 101 15.17 19.40 18.04
N GLY A 102 15.89 18.85 19.03
CA GLY A 102 16.69 17.64 18.83
C GLY A 102 15.88 16.41 18.43
N PHE A 103 14.62 16.30 18.87
CA PHE A 103 13.74 15.20 18.46
C PHE A 103 13.13 15.40 17.08
N GLN A 104 12.85 16.64 16.69
CA GLN A 104 12.44 16.97 15.32
C GLN A 104 13.56 16.63 14.32
N ASP A 105 14.82 16.93 14.68
CA ASP A 105 16.01 16.56 13.91
C ASP A 105 16.19 15.04 13.79
N ASP A 106 15.95 14.31 14.87
CA ASP A 106 16.00 12.85 14.87
C ASP A 106 14.94 12.27 13.91
N ILE A 107 13.70 12.78 13.94
CA ILE A 107 12.62 12.31 13.06
C ILE A 107 12.93 12.60 11.60
N ARG A 108 13.43 13.81 11.30
CA ARG A 108 13.84 14.13 9.93
C ARG A 108 14.95 13.20 9.45
N TYR A 109 15.94 12.94 10.30
CA TYR A 109 17.01 12.00 9.97
C TYR A 109 16.47 10.59 9.71
N PHE A 110 15.60 10.07 10.57
CA PHE A 110 15.00 8.74 10.38
C PHE A 110 14.19 8.68 9.09
N PHE A 111 13.44 9.73 8.74
CA PHE A 111 12.76 9.84 7.46
C PHE A 111 13.75 9.72 6.29
N ASP A 112 14.85 10.48 6.31
CA ASP A 112 15.84 10.45 5.22
C ASP A 112 16.47 9.05 5.05
N GLN A 113 16.76 8.36 6.15
CA GLN A 113 17.32 7.00 6.08
C GLN A 113 16.30 5.98 5.56
N LEU A 114 15.04 6.07 6.02
CA LEU A 114 13.97 5.15 5.59
C LEU A 114 13.62 5.39 4.11
N ASP A 115 13.61 6.63 3.65
CA ASP A 115 13.34 7.00 2.26
C ASP A 115 14.44 6.49 1.34
N GLU A 116 15.72 6.71 1.69
CA GLU A 116 16.85 6.13 0.93
C GLU A 116 16.77 4.60 0.86
N PHE A 117 16.47 3.94 1.98
CA PHE A 117 16.50 2.48 2.03
C PHE A 117 15.33 1.81 1.31
N PHE A 118 14.09 2.22 1.62
CA PHE A 118 12.87 1.53 1.19
C PHE A 118 12.21 2.15 -0.04
N PHE A 119 12.40 3.45 -0.25
CA PHE A 119 11.72 4.22 -1.28
C PHE A 119 12.70 4.91 -2.24
N PHE A 120 14.00 4.61 -2.13
CA PHE A 120 15.05 5.07 -3.04
C PHE A 120 15.09 6.61 -3.23
N ARG A 121 14.84 7.36 -2.16
CA ARG A 121 14.74 8.85 -2.17
C ARG A 121 13.59 9.42 -3.00
N LEU A 122 12.57 8.61 -3.28
CA LEU A 122 11.40 9.07 -4.03
C LEU A 122 10.49 10.00 -3.21
N LEU A 123 10.56 9.96 -1.88
CA LEU A 123 9.67 10.76 -1.02
C LEU A 123 10.23 12.15 -0.71
N GLU A 124 11.54 12.26 -0.43
CA GLU A 124 12.18 13.50 0.04
C GLU A 124 11.89 14.74 -0.82
N PRO A 125 11.89 14.67 -2.17
CA PRO A 125 11.58 15.83 -3.01
C PRO A 125 10.14 16.32 -2.90
N HIS A 126 9.24 15.49 -2.36
CA HIS A 126 7.80 15.72 -2.39
C HIS A 126 7.14 15.74 -1.01
N VAL A 127 7.87 15.35 0.04
CA VAL A 127 7.33 15.18 1.38
C VAL A 127 7.95 16.20 2.34
N LYS A 128 7.09 16.86 3.12
CA LYS A 128 7.49 17.65 4.28
C LYS A 128 7.13 16.92 5.56
N ILE A 129 8.11 16.76 6.43
CA ILE A 129 7.91 16.20 7.76
C ILE A 129 7.69 17.32 8.75
N ASN A 130 6.62 17.20 9.51
CA ASN A 130 6.31 18.06 10.64
C ASN A 130 6.16 17.18 11.88
N SER A 131 6.74 17.58 12.99
CA SER A 131 6.65 16.79 14.23
C SER A 131 6.55 17.71 15.43
N GLY A 132 5.75 17.29 16.40
CA GLY A 132 5.47 18.11 17.57
C GLY A 132 4.58 17.39 18.57
N ILE A 133 4.45 17.98 19.74
CA ILE A 133 3.55 17.50 20.79
C ILE A 133 2.15 17.93 20.41
N GLU A 134 1.22 16.97 20.46
CA GLU A 134 -0.18 17.16 20.17
C GLU A 134 -0.46 17.80 18.78
N ILE A 135 0.42 17.57 17.80
CA ILE A 135 0.37 18.27 16.50
C ILE A 135 -0.73 17.78 15.55
N VAL A 136 -1.27 16.60 15.79
CA VAL A 136 -2.35 15.97 15.01
C VAL A 136 -3.71 16.17 15.70
N GLY A 137 -4.80 15.94 14.97
CA GLY A 137 -6.16 16.22 15.44
C GLY A 137 -6.93 14.99 15.92
N GLU A 138 -8.24 15.19 16.02
CA GLU A 138 -9.21 14.10 16.11
C GLU A 138 -9.15 13.22 14.85
N ASP A 139 -9.51 11.96 14.99
CA ASP A 139 -9.63 11.05 13.85
C ASP A 139 -10.79 11.49 12.95
N PRO A 140 -10.56 11.78 11.65
CA PRO A 140 -11.61 12.20 10.73
C PRO A 140 -12.74 11.16 10.60
N LEU A 141 -12.44 9.88 10.81
CA LEU A 141 -13.43 8.79 10.77
C LEU A 141 -14.04 8.49 12.15
N LYS A 142 -13.59 9.15 13.21
CA LYS A 142 -14.02 8.91 14.60
C LYS A 142 -13.96 7.42 14.98
N ILE A 143 -12.95 6.71 14.49
CA ILE A 143 -12.68 5.30 14.84
C ILE A 143 -11.86 5.27 16.12
N ASP A 144 -10.82 6.08 16.17
CA ASP A 144 -10.02 6.33 17.38
C ASP A 144 -10.34 7.74 17.92
N GLY A 145 -10.10 7.98 19.21
CA GLY A 145 -10.33 9.32 19.79
C GLY A 145 -9.34 10.37 19.26
N ARG A 146 -8.14 9.93 18.88
CA ARG A 146 -7.06 10.77 18.37
C ARG A 146 -6.11 9.90 17.55
N ILE A 147 -5.60 10.44 16.44
CA ILE A 147 -4.56 9.79 15.64
C ILE A 147 -3.17 10.18 16.15
N GLU A 148 -2.15 9.38 15.86
CA GLU A 148 -0.76 9.63 16.27
C GLU A 148 0.16 10.05 15.12
N GLY A 149 -0.33 9.89 13.89
CA GLY A 149 0.29 10.37 12.67
C GLY A 149 -0.79 10.74 11.66
N GLU A 150 -0.43 11.60 10.72
CA GLU A 150 -1.32 12.02 9.64
C GLU A 150 -0.53 12.29 8.37
N THR A 151 -1.00 11.76 7.25
CA THR A 151 -0.47 12.03 5.91
C THR A 151 -1.52 12.72 5.07
N LEU A 152 -1.22 13.92 4.56
CA LEU A 152 -2.18 14.70 3.76
C LEU A 152 -1.54 15.44 2.57
N PRO A 153 -2.27 15.62 1.46
CA PRO A 153 -1.82 16.45 0.36
C PRO A 153 -2.01 17.94 0.70
N VAL A 154 -0.96 18.75 0.51
CA VAL A 154 -1.00 20.20 0.70
C VAL A 154 -0.83 20.90 -0.64
N LYS A 155 -1.74 21.82 -0.95
CA LYS A 155 -1.62 22.77 -2.07
C LYS A 155 -1.30 24.16 -1.52
N ALA A 156 -0.07 24.63 -1.74
CA ALA A 156 0.32 26.02 -1.53
C ALA A 156 0.39 26.75 -2.89
N ARG A 157 0.49 28.08 -2.88
CA ARG A 157 0.31 28.96 -4.06
C ARG A 157 1.00 28.49 -5.34
N ASP A 158 2.20 27.93 -5.23
CA ASP A 158 3.07 27.54 -6.33
C ASP A 158 3.55 26.08 -6.26
N ARG A 159 3.09 25.33 -5.25
CA ARG A 159 3.62 23.97 -4.99
C ARG A 159 2.57 23.05 -4.41
N SER A 160 2.61 21.79 -4.82
CA SER A 160 1.87 20.71 -4.16
C SER A 160 2.86 19.70 -3.60
N TYR A 161 2.68 19.34 -2.33
CA TYR A 161 3.54 18.40 -1.61
C TYR A 161 2.67 17.53 -0.69
N ILE A 162 3.25 16.47 -0.14
CA ILE A 162 2.62 15.68 0.92
C ILE A 162 3.20 16.11 2.25
N GLN A 163 2.35 16.35 3.23
CA GLN A 163 2.77 16.61 4.60
C GLN A 163 2.55 15.35 5.43
N ILE A 164 3.58 14.94 6.15
CA ILE A 164 3.49 13.92 7.20
C ILE A 164 3.63 14.66 8.53
N ASN A 165 2.60 14.58 9.37
CA ASN A 165 2.60 15.05 10.74
C ASN A 165 2.84 13.85 11.67
N ILE A 166 3.84 13.93 12.55
CA ILE A 166 4.13 12.90 13.55
C ILE A 166 3.93 13.47 14.95
N ASN A 167 3.04 12.87 15.72
CA ASN A 167 2.88 13.18 17.12
C ASN A 167 4.01 12.53 17.94
N ILE A 168 4.80 13.36 18.63
CA ILE A 168 5.96 12.87 19.39
C ILE A 168 5.70 12.80 20.89
N GLY A 169 4.53 13.24 21.34
CA GLY A 169 4.18 13.30 22.75
C GLY A 169 2.75 13.75 22.99
N SER A 170 2.31 13.57 24.22
CA SER A 170 0.99 13.98 24.73
C SER A 170 1.11 14.32 26.22
N GLY A 171 0.31 15.27 26.70
CA GLY A 171 0.23 15.55 28.15
C GLY A 171 1.56 15.92 28.82
N GLY A 172 2.54 16.44 28.08
CA GLY A 172 3.87 16.79 28.61
C GLY A 172 4.89 15.65 28.64
N GLU A 173 4.56 14.48 28.11
CA GLU A 173 5.47 13.33 27.97
C GLU A 173 5.76 13.01 26.50
N PHE A 174 7.00 12.61 26.21
CA PHE A 174 7.37 12.13 24.89
C PHE A 174 7.00 10.66 24.71
N HIS A 175 6.52 10.30 23.52
CA HIS A 175 6.33 8.91 23.14
C HIS A 175 7.67 8.19 23.04
N LYS A 176 7.64 6.86 23.21
CA LYS A 176 8.83 6.02 23.03
C LYS A 176 9.28 6.08 21.57
N LEU A 177 10.60 6.06 21.36
CA LEU A 177 11.17 6.13 20.01
C LEU A 177 10.68 5.00 19.09
N ASP A 178 10.48 3.79 19.64
CA ASP A 178 9.93 2.65 18.89
C ASP A 178 8.54 2.99 18.30
N ALA A 179 7.68 3.67 19.06
CA ALA A 179 6.35 4.07 18.60
C ALA A 179 6.42 5.17 17.53
N ILE A 180 7.26 6.18 17.74
CA ILE A 180 7.45 7.29 16.80
C ILE A 180 8.00 6.80 15.46
N VAL A 181 9.02 5.93 15.49
CA VAL A 181 9.59 5.33 14.27
C VAL A 181 8.58 4.44 13.57
N GLY A 182 7.82 3.64 14.33
CA GLY A 182 6.73 2.84 13.79
C GLY A 182 5.70 3.69 13.05
N GLN A 183 5.26 4.78 13.67
CA GLN A 183 4.33 5.74 13.06
C GLN A 183 4.94 6.43 11.85
N LEU A 184 6.20 6.87 11.91
CA LEU A 184 6.86 7.50 10.76
C LEU A 184 6.90 6.57 9.56
N MET A 185 7.31 5.30 9.76
CA MET A 185 7.32 4.30 8.69
C MET A 185 5.92 4.08 8.11
N HIS A 186 4.91 4.00 8.98
CA HIS A 186 3.51 3.88 8.59
C HIS A 186 3.05 5.04 7.68
N GLU A 187 3.29 6.29 8.10
CA GLU A 187 2.94 7.47 7.31
C GLU A 187 3.74 7.57 6.00
N MET A 188 4.99 7.10 5.97
CA MET A 188 5.77 7.05 4.74
C MET A 188 5.18 6.09 3.70
N VAL A 189 4.59 4.97 4.13
CA VAL A 189 3.86 4.06 3.23
C VAL A 189 2.61 4.75 2.67
N HIS A 190 1.87 5.49 3.50
CA HIS A 190 0.74 6.32 3.02
C HIS A 190 1.22 7.34 1.99
N ALA A 191 2.29 8.08 2.29
CA ALA A 191 2.84 9.10 1.40
C ALA A 191 3.30 8.51 0.05
N TYR A 192 3.93 7.33 0.07
CA TYR A 192 4.38 6.65 -1.15
C TYR A 192 3.20 6.29 -2.07
N PHE A 193 2.13 5.70 -1.52
CA PHE A 193 0.94 5.41 -2.32
C PHE A 193 0.23 6.70 -2.75
N LEU A 194 0.06 7.68 -1.86
CA LEU A 194 -0.60 8.94 -2.16
C LEU A 194 0.12 9.75 -3.26
N LEU A 195 1.45 9.63 -3.35
CA LEU A 195 2.24 10.31 -4.38
C LEU A 195 2.14 9.66 -5.75
N PHE A 196 2.20 8.33 -5.82
CA PHE A 196 2.50 7.64 -7.07
C PHE A 196 1.38 6.73 -7.55
N ALA A 197 0.45 6.32 -6.67
CA ALA A 197 -0.65 5.43 -7.04
C ALA A 197 -1.61 6.13 -8.00
N CYS A 198 -1.90 5.45 -9.10
CA CYS A 198 -2.80 5.93 -10.14
C CYS A 198 -4.20 6.17 -9.57
N ASP A 199 -4.80 7.27 -9.98
CA ASP A 199 -6.15 7.66 -9.60
C ASP A 199 -7.14 7.57 -10.77
N CYS A 200 -6.81 6.82 -11.82
CA CYS A 200 -7.72 6.58 -12.94
C CYS A 200 -9.04 5.96 -12.46
N PRO A 201 -10.14 6.04 -13.24
CA PRO A 201 -11.43 5.49 -12.84
C PRO A 201 -11.37 4.01 -12.43
N LYS A 202 -10.55 3.20 -13.12
CA LYS A 202 -10.37 1.78 -12.78
C LYS A 202 -9.69 1.58 -11.42
N CYS A 203 -8.62 2.32 -11.13
CA CYS A 203 -7.94 2.24 -9.83
C CYS A 203 -8.78 2.82 -8.69
N SER A 204 -9.51 3.90 -8.96
CA SER A 204 -10.41 4.51 -7.97
C SER A 204 -11.51 3.55 -7.54
N LYS A 205 -12.08 2.77 -8.47
CA LYS A 205 -13.06 1.72 -8.14
C LYS A 205 -12.46 0.57 -7.34
N ASP A 206 -11.19 0.24 -7.56
CA ASP A 206 -10.52 -0.89 -6.91
C ASP A 206 -9.76 -0.51 -5.63
N VAL A 207 -10.07 0.66 -5.06
CA VAL A 207 -9.32 1.20 -3.92
C VAL A 207 -9.39 0.30 -2.69
N LEU A 208 -10.52 -0.39 -2.47
CA LEU A 208 -10.73 -1.35 -1.38
C LEU A 208 -9.76 -2.54 -1.43
N ASN A 209 -9.41 -3.00 -2.64
CA ASN A 209 -8.53 -4.14 -2.84
C ASN A 209 -7.06 -3.71 -2.98
N THR A 210 -6.76 -2.41 -2.89
CA THR A 210 -5.43 -1.85 -3.13
C THR A 210 -4.94 -1.00 -1.96
N VAL A 211 -5.17 0.32 -2.01
CA VAL A 211 -4.61 1.29 -1.07
C VAL A 211 -5.54 1.59 0.11
N GLY A 212 -6.83 1.27 0.03
CA GLY A 212 -7.80 1.46 1.13
C GLY A 212 -8.74 2.63 0.90
N VAL A 213 -9.76 2.74 1.74
CA VAL A 213 -10.77 3.80 1.60
C VAL A 213 -10.19 5.17 1.87
N LYS A 214 -10.85 6.21 1.34
CA LYS A 214 -10.52 7.59 1.64
C LYS A 214 -10.51 7.83 3.16
N ASP A 215 -9.59 8.67 3.62
CA ASP A 215 -9.43 9.09 5.02
C ASP A 215 -8.91 7.98 5.98
N ASP A 216 -8.81 6.72 5.54
CA ASP A 216 -8.15 5.61 6.27
C ASP A 216 -6.90 5.09 5.57
N SER A 217 -7.03 4.73 4.28
CA SER A 217 -5.95 4.25 3.41
C SER A 217 -5.21 2.98 3.92
N HIS A 218 -5.86 2.12 4.70
CA HIS A 218 -5.29 0.83 5.14
C HIS A 218 -5.72 -0.35 4.25
N GLY A 219 -5.56 -0.23 2.93
CA GLY A 219 -5.88 -1.32 2.00
C GLY A 219 -4.90 -2.50 2.05
N PRO A 220 -5.22 -3.63 1.40
CA PRO A 220 -4.37 -4.83 1.41
C PRO A 220 -2.91 -4.61 0.95
N LEU A 221 -2.69 -3.73 -0.04
CA LEU A 221 -1.32 -3.44 -0.53
C LEU A 221 -0.56 -2.52 0.42
N PHE A 222 -1.25 -1.59 1.09
CA PHE A 222 -0.67 -0.80 2.18
C PHE A 222 -0.20 -1.73 3.30
N LEU A 223 -1.11 -2.56 3.83
CA LEU A 223 -0.87 -3.42 4.99
C LEU A 223 0.31 -4.38 4.73
N MET A 224 0.42 -4.86 3.50
CA MET A 224 1.52 -5.71 3.08
C MET A 224 2.84 -4.96 2.97
N LEU A 225 2.89 -3.78 2.32
CA LEU A 225 4.14 -3.01 2.23
C LEU A 225 4.64 -2.64 3.63
N HIS A 226 3.75 -2.16 4.49
CA HIS A 226 4.01 -1.88 5.90
C HIS A 226 4.62 -3.09 6.63
N ARG A 227 3.97 -4.27 6.53
CA ARG A 227 4.47 -5.52 7.13
C ARG A 227 5.87 -5.88 6.63
N LEU A 228 6.12 -5.77 5.33
CA LEU A 228 7.39 -6.19 4.72
C LEU A 228 8.53 -5.25 5.13
N ILE A 229 8.28 -3.94 5.16
CA ILE A 229 9.22 -2.94 5.67
C ILE A 229 9.52 -3.23 7.14
N LEU A 230 8.49 -3.38 7.98
CA LEU A 230 8.66 -3.67 9.40
C LEU A 230 9.45 -4.96 9.64
N SER A 231 9.14 -6.02 8.90
CA SER A 231 9.85 -7.30 8.99
C SER A 231 11.33 -7.14 8.65
N ASN A 232 11.67 -6.30 7.66
CA ASN A 232 13.06 -6.01 7.32
C ASN A 232 13.75 -5.15 8.38
N MET A 233 13.09 -4.10 8.88
CA MET A 233 13.64 -3.25 9.95
C MET A 233 13.97 -4.04 11.22
N ARG A 234 13.16 -5.05 11.57
CA ARG A 234 13.40 -5.90 12.74
C ARG A 234 14.72 -6.67 12.67
N THR A 235 15.25 -6.95 11.48
CA THR A 235 16.56 -7.62 11.30
C THR A 235 17.73 -6.63 11.33
N TRP A 236 17.49 -5.32 11.38
CA TRP A 236 18.56 -4.33 11.32
C TRP A 236 19.35 -4.27 12.62
N GLY A 237 20.68 -4.33 12.50
CA GLY A 237 21.58 -4.23 13.65
C GLY A 237 21.76 -5.53 14.42
N GLU A 238 21.35 -6.67 13.84
CA GLU A 238 21.81 -8.00 14.26
C GLU A 238 23.34 -8.06 14.17
N SER A 239 23.97 -8.31 15.32
CA SER A 239 25.36 -8.79 15.38
C SER A 239 25.32 -10.13 16.10
N GLU A 240 26.24 -11.04 15.77
CA GLU A 240 26.29 -12.41 16.32
C GLU A 240 26.26 -12.50 17.86
N ARG A 241 26.49 -11.40 18.58
CA ARG A 241 26.55 -11.34 20.05
C ARG A 241 25.41 -10.55 20.71
N HIS A 242 24.67 -9.73 19.97
CA HIS A 242 23.59 -8.90 20.52
C HIS A 242 22.45 -8.85 19.50
N GLY A 243 21.26 -9.31 19.92
CA GLY A 243 20.05 -9.25 19.11
C GLY A 243 19.74 -7.82 18.62
N SER A 244 18.98 -7.72 17.53
CA SER A 244 18.62 -6.44 16.93
C SER A 244 17.92 -5.51 17.93
N PRO A 245 18.30 -4.21 18.01
CA PRO A 245 17.61 -3.23 18.86
C PRO A 245 16.16 -2.98 18.44
N LEU A 246 15.81 -3.40 17.22
CA LEU A 246 14.52 -3.23 16.57
C LEU A 246 13.72 -4.54 16.53
N ALA A 247 14.24 -5.65 17.07
CA ALA A 247 13.61 -6.97 16.97
C ALA A 247 12.14 -6.98 17.43
N ASN A 248 11.82 -6.15 18.43
CA ASN A 248 10.47 -6.01 19.00
C ASN A 248 9.73 -4.75 18.54
N LEU A 249 10.22 -4.04 17.51
CA LEU A 249 9.56 -2.84 16.99
C LEU A 249 8.11 -3.18 16.62
N LEU A 250 7.12 -2.57 17.25
CA LEU A 250 5.68 -2.83 17.04
C LEU A 250 5.27 -4.31 17.22
N SER A 251 5.93 -5.09 18.08
CA SER A 251 5.61 -6.53 18.26
C SER A 251 4.17 -6.80 18.69
N ASP A 252 3.58 -5.88 19.45
CA ASP A 252 2.23 -6.07 20.02
C ASP A 252 1.16 -5.94 18.92
N ASP A 253 1.35 -4.95 18.05
CA ASP A 253 0.45 -4.64 16.93
C ASP A 253 0.69 -5.54 15.71
N CYS A 254 1.94 -5.84 15.39
CA CYS A 254 2.36 -6.69 14.27
C CYS A 254 3.20 -7.87 14.79
N PRO A 255 2.63 -8.87 15.49
CA PRO A 255 3.41 -9.99 16.00
C PRO A 255 4.08 -10.75 14.85
N GLU A 256 5.37 -11.05 14.98
CA GLU A 256 6.13 -11.80 13.97
C GLU A 256 5.99 -11.24 12.54
N LYS A 257 5.74 -12.11 11.55
CA LYS A 257 5.45 -11.77 10.16
C LYS A 257 3.95 -11.53 9.96
N CYS A 258 3.20 -10.99 10.92
CA CYS A 258 1.79 -10.60 10.68
C CYS A 258 1.70 -9.14 10.20
N ILE A 259 0.57 -8.78 9.59
CA ILE A 259 0.26 -7.37 9.34
C ILE A 259 -0.25 -6.68 10.62
N SER A 260 -0.40 -5.36 10.58
CA SER A 260 -0.88 -4.54 11.70
C SER A 260 -2.32 -4.87 12.09
N LYS A 261 -2.52 -5.27 13.35
CA LYS A 261 -3.85 -5.52 13.92
C LYS A 261 -4.68 -4.24 13.97
N SER A 262 -4.08 -3.15 14.45
CA SER A 262 -4.76 -1.85 14.56
C SER A 262 -5.16 -1.30 13.19
N ALA A 263 -4.26 -1.30 12.20
CA ALA A 263 -4.57 -0.86 10.84
C ALA A 263 -5.63 -1.76 10.18
N SER A 264 -5.57 -3.08 10.39
CA SER A 264 -6.58 -4.01 9.86
C SER A 264 -7.96 -3.77 10.46
N ARG A 265 -8.03 -3.54 11.77
CA ARG A 265 -9.26 -3.18 12.47
C ARG A 265 -9.82 -1.87 11.92
N ARG A 266 -8.98 -0.83 11.82
CA ARG A 266 -9.37 0.47 11.26
C ARG A 266 -9.90 0.35 9.83
N ALA A 267 -9.23 -0.40 8.96
CA ALA A 267 -9.69 -0.65 7.59
C ALA A 267 -11.11 -1.23 7.56
N LYS A 268 -11.38 -2.22 8.42
CA LYS A 268 -12.70 -2.85 8.53
C LYS A 268 -13.76 -1.85 9.00
N GLU A 269 -13.49 -1.11 10.08
CA GLU A 269 -14.42 -0.12 10.62
C GLU A 269 -14.66 1.04 9.64
N ALA A 270 -13.65 1.45 8.89
CA ALA A 270 -13.76 2.48 7.86
C ALA A 270 -14.65 2.03 6.71
N MET A 271 -14.57 0.75 6.31
CA MET A 271 -15.48 0.16 5.32
C MET A 271 -16.92 0.07 5.84
N GLU A 272 -17.12 -0.26 7.11
CA GLU A 272 -18.46 -0.34 7.73
C GLU A 272 -19.13 1.04 7.86
N LYS A 273 -18.34 2.10 8.03
CA LYS A 273 -18.81 3.49 8.09
C LYS A 273 -19.05 4.13 6.71
N MET A 274 -18.71 3.45 5.63
CA MET A 274 -18.86 3.97 4.27
C MET A 274 -20.33 4.20 3.91
N SER A 275 -20.63 5.29 3.21
CA SER A 275 -22.01 5.53 2.77
C SER A 275 -22.45 4.50 1.70
N PRO A 276 -23.76 4.18 1.59
CA PRO A 276 -24.25 3.28 0.55
C PRO A 276 -23.88 3.73 -0.87
N ILE A 277 -23.87 5.04 -1.10
CA ILE A 277 -23.49 5.63 -2.39
C ILE A 277 -22.02 5.32 -2.69
N GLU A 278 -21.11 5.58 -1.75
CA GLU A 278 -19.69 5.26 -1.93
C GLU A 278 -19.50 3.75 -2.16
N SER A 279 -20.16 2.91 -1.36
CA SER A 279 -20.06 1.45 -1.46
C SER A 279 -20.44 0.92 -2.85
N THR A 280 -21.53 1.42 -3.44
CA THR A 280 -21.98 1.00 -4.78
C THR A 280 -21.07 1.46 -5.92
N THR A 281 -20.23 2.48 -5.70
CA THR A 281 -19.30 2.97 -6.72
C THR A 281 -17.98 2.21 -6.75
N LEU A 282 -17.69 1.39 -5.72
CA LEU A 282 -16.45 0.65 -5.56
C LEU A 282 -16.63 -0.82 -5.93
N ASN A 283 -15.54 -1.46 -6.36
CA ASN A 283 -15.51 -2.91 -6.51
C ASN A 283 -15.65 -3.57 -5.13
N LYS A 284 -16.42 -4.66 -5.06
CA LYS A 284 -16.56 -5.44 -3.83
C LYS A 284 -15.19 -5.79 -3.23
N PHE A 285 -15.07 -5.63 -1.92
CA PHE A 285 -13.88 -6.04 -1.20
C PHE A 285 -13.72 -7.55 -1.25
N ARG A 286 -12.53 -8.02 -1.61
CA ARG A 286 -12.20 -9.44 -1.67
C ARG A 286 -11.41 -9.80 -0.42
N LEU A 287 -12.04 -10.57 0.47
CA LEU A 287 -11.46 -10.96 1.74
C LEU A 287 -10.31 -11.95 1.49
N HIS A 288 -9.09 -11.43 1.45
CA HIS A 288 -7.90 -12.26 1.44
C HIS A 288 -7.59 -12.71 2.86
N ASN A 289 -7.05 -13.93 3.04
CA ASN A 289 -6.44 -14.26 4.32
C ASN A 289 -5.28 -13.27 4.51
N ILE A 290 -5.52 -12.31 5.38
CA ILE A 290 -4.68 -11.16 5.66
C ILE A 290 -3.24 -11.57 6.09
N ASN A 291 -3.10 -12.77 6.67
CA ASN A 291 -1.81 -13.33 7.06
C ASN A 291 -1.07 -14.00 5.89
N THR A 292 -1.80 -14.46 4.87
CA THR A 292 -1.22 -15.03 3.66
C THR A 292 -0.43 -13.95 2.92
N PRO A 293 0.85 -14.18 2.57
CA PRO A 293 1.59 -13.26 1.73
C PRO A 293 0.82 -13.04 0.43
N LEU A 294 0.34 -11.82 0.17
CA LEU A 294 -0.39 -11.50 -1.08
C LEU A 294 0.55 -11.49 -2.30
N ILE A 295 1.86 -11.47 -2.03
CA ILE A 295 2.91 -11.56 -3.03
C ILE A 295 3.79 -12.79 -2.80
N THR A 296 4.20 -13.39 -3.91
CA THR A 296 5.30 -14.34 -3.99
C THR A 296 6.31 -13.79 -4.99
N PHE A 297 7.55 -14.25 -4.95
CA PHE A 297 8.55 -13.87 -5.95
C PHE A 297 8.68 -15.01 -6.95
N SER A 298 8.80 -14.66 -8.22
CA SER A 298 9.21 -15.63 -9.24
C SER A 298 10.53 -16.29 -8.86
N LYS A 299 10.81 -17.49 -9.39
CA LYS A 299 12.06 -18.23 -9.14
C LYS A 299 13.32 -17.39 -9.39
N ASN A 300 13.24 -16.42 -10.30
CA ASN A 300 14.34 -15.53 -10.67
C ASN A 300 14.43 -14.25 -9.82
N ARG A 301 13.62 -14.10 -8.76
CA ARG A 301 13.55 -12.95 -7.82
C ARG A 301 13.34 -11.55 -8.42
N ASN A 302 13.25 -11.44 -9.74
CA ASN A 302 13.16 -10.17 -10.48
C ASN A 302 11.71 -9.74 -10.78
N ARG A 303 10.74 -10.60 -10.51
CA ARG A 303 9.32 -10.32 -10.68
C ARG A 303 8.56 -10.76 -9.44
N VAL A 304 7.88 -9.82 -8.81
CA VAL A 304 6.88 -10.09 -7.78
C VAL A 304 5.58 -10.51 -8.49
N VAL A 305 5.01 -11.63 -8.07
CA VAL A 305 3.75 -12.18 -8.58
C VAL A 305 2.76 -12.32 -7.45
N VAL A 306 1.47 -12.41 -7.78
CA VAL A 306 0.42 -12.66 -6.79
C VAL A 306 0.60 -14.06 -6.23
N ASN A 307 0.29 -14.27 -4.96
CA ASN A 307 0.18 -15.62 -4.44
C ASN A 307 -0.84 -16.43 -5.29
N PRO A 308 -0.45 -17.56 -5.88
CA PRO A 308 -1.31 -18.34 -6.76
C PRO A 308 -2.68 -18.68 -6.16
N SER A 309 -2.72 -19.01 -4.85
CA SER A 309 -3.96 -19.32 -4.12
C SER A 309 -4.96 -18.16 -4.06
N LEU A 310 -4.53 -16.93 -4.35
CA LEU A 310 -5.38 -15.74 -4.44
C LEU A 310 -5.81 -15.45 -5.88
N ILE A 311 -5.06 -15.94 -6.89
CA ILE A 311 -5.47 -15.89 -8.29
C ILE A 311 -6.60 -16.89 -8.51
N GLU A 312 -6.45 -18.13 -8.05
CA GLU A 312 -7.45 -19.19 -8.17
C GLU A 312 -8.78 -18.75 -7.56
N ARG A 313 -8.79 -18.26 -6.31
CA ARG A 313 -10.01 -17.72 -5.67
C ARG A 313 -10.61 -16.51 -6.37
N GLN A 314 -9.81 -15.70 -7.08
CA GLN A 314 -10.32 -14.58 -7.86
C GLN A 314 -10.96 -15.04 -9.18
N LEU A 315 -10.46 -16.11 -9.77
CA LEU A 315 -11.01 -16.73 -10.98
C LEU A 315 -12.30 -17.50 -10.64
N ASP A 316 -12.31 -18.28 -9.57
CA ASP A 316 -13.50 -19.00 -9.09
C ASP A 316 -14.65 -18.03 -8.78
N SER A 317 -14.36 -16.89 -8.12
CA SER A 317 -15.37 -15.85 -7.85
C SER A 317 -15.86 -15.08 -9.08
N SER A 318 -15.15 -15.17 -10.21
CA SER A 318 -15.57 -14.57 -11.48
C SER A 318 -16.32 -15.54 -12.40
N GLU A 319 -16.20 -16.84 -12.15
CA GLU A 319 -17.02 -17.86 -12.82
C GLU A 319 -18.41 -17.95 -12.17
N GLU A 320 -18.51 -17.81 -10.84
CA GLU A 320 -19.81 -17.74 -10.13
C GLU A 320 -20.64 -16.47 -10.46
N GLU A 321 -20.00 -15.33 -10.79
CA GLU A 321 -20.71 -14.12 -11.26
C GLU A 321 -21.10 -14.21 -12.76
N GLY A 322 -20.60 -15.21 -13.51
CA GLY A 322 -20.96 -15.47 -14.91
C GLY A 322 -22.14 -16.42 -15.10
N GLU A 323 -22.41 -17.29 -14.12
CA GLU A 323 -23.52 -18.26 -14.19
C GLU A 323 -24.85 -17.76 -13.62
N GLN A 324 -24.92 -16.55 -13.04
CA GLN A 324 -26.18 -15.97 -12.53
C GLN A 324 -26.87 -14.98 -13.48
N THR A 325 -26.46 -14.91 -14.76
CA THR A 325 -27.16 -14.13 -15.80
C THR A 325 -27.87 -14.95 -16.87
N GLU A 326 -27.95 -16.27 -16.75
CA GLU A 326 -28.92 -17.07 -17.50
C GLU A 326 -30.15 -17.34 -16.63
N VAL A 327 -30.94 -16.30 -16.37
CA VAL A 327 -32.32 -16.49 -15.93
C VAL A 327 -33.10 -16.92 -17.17
N SER A 328 -33.49 -18.18 -17.12
CA SER A 328 -34.52 -18.84 -17.89
C SER A 328 -35.76 -17.97 -18.09
N ASP A 329 -35.95 -17.46 -19.31
CA ASP A 329 -37.28 -17.15 -19.83
C ASP A 329 -37.89 -18.46 -20.35
N SER A 330 -38.48 -19.22 -19.44
CA SER A 330 -39.50 -20.21 -19.78
C SER A 330 -40.55 -20.19 -18.68
N ASP A 331 -41.81 -20.23 -19.12
CA ASP A 331 -43.04 -20.39 -18.32
C ASP A 331 -43.80 -19.10 -17.99
N THR A 332 -44.44 -18.55 -19.02
CA THR A 332 -45.79 -18.01 -18.85
C THR A 332 -46.77 -18.78 -19.71
N GLU A 333 -47.51 -19.63 -19.00
CA GLU A 333 -48.82 -20.22 -19.25
C GLU A 333 -49.66 -19.62 -20.39
N ASP A 334 -50.08 -20.49 -21.30
CA ASP A 334 -51.28 -20.35 -22.15
C ASP A 334 -52.35 -21.29 -21.58
N PRO A 335 -53.62 -20.84 -21.47
CA PRO A 335 -54.63 -21.58 -22.21
C PRO A 335 -55.72 -20.68 -22.82
N GLY A 336 -55.92 -20.80 -24.14
CA GLY A 336 -57.12 -20.30 -24.82
C GLY A 336 -57.28 -20.73 -26.27
N TYR A 337 -57.98 -21.85 -26.49
CA TYR A 337 -58.76 -22.29 -27.67
C TYR A 337 -58.68 -21.45 -28.97
N THR A 338 -58.46 -22.14 -30.11
CA THR A 338 -59.51 -22.47 -31.11
C THR A 338 -58.97 -23.33 -32.27
N GLU A 339 -59.86 -24.22 -32.75
CA GLU A 339 -60.00 -24.77 -34.12
C GLU A 339 -58.95 -25.81 -34.56
N ASP A 340 -59.32 -27.10 -34.58
CA ASP A 340 -60.07 -27.78 -35.65
C ASP A 340 -59.43 -27.52 -37.01
N ASP A 341 -58.58 -28.45 -37.44
CA ASP A 341 -58.56 -28.86 -38.85
C ASP A 341 -57.96 -30.28 -38.98
N ASP A 342 -58.64 -31.02 -39.83
CA ASP A 342 -58.50 -32.41 -40.19
C ASP A 342 -57.19 -32.73 -40.96
N GLU A 343 -57.11 -33.99 -41.38
CA GLU A 343 -56.14 -34.64 -42.30
C GLU A 343 -55.09 -35.48 -41.55
N ASP A 344 -55.39 -36.75 -41.24
CA ASP A 344 -55.37 -37.90 -42.15
C ASP A 344 -54.00 -38.09 -42.81
N TYR A 345 -53.27 -39.14 -42.41
CA TYR A 345 -52.51 -40.05 -43.30
C TYR A 345 -51.79 -41.13 -42.47
N THR A 346 -52.44 -42.29 -42.42
CA THR A 346 -51.96 -43.67 -42.65
C THR A 346 -50.55 -44.14 -42.25
N ASP A 347 -50.55 -45.31 -41.60
CA ASP A 347 -49.76 -46.53 -41.89
C ASP A 347 -48.27 -46.39 -42.27
N ASN A 348 -47.39 -46.92 -41.42
CA ASN A 348 -46.90 -48.30 -41.59
C ASN A 348 -45.79 -48.63 -40.59
N ASP A 349 -46.09 -49.67 -39.81
CA ASP A 349 -45.30 -50.86 -39.47
C ASP A 349 -43.80 -50.82 -39.07
N PRO A 350 -43.41 -51.73 -38.15
CA PRO A 350 -42.08 -51.85 -37.57
C PRO A 350 -41.21 -52.90 -38.29
N GLU A 351 -40.02 -53.14 -37.71
CA GLU A 351 -39.04 -54.20 -38.03
C GLU A 351 -38.03 -53.89 -39.15
N TYR A 352 -36.74 -53.80 -38.79
CA TYR A 352 -35.83 -54.96 -38.82
C TYR A 352 -34.41 -54.56 -38.39
N ARG A 353 -33.90 -55.30 -37.40
CA ARG A 353 -32.48 -55.57 -37.05
C ARG A 353 -31.62 -54.52 -36.35
#